data_AF-A0A1F0TL42-F1
#
_entry.id   AF-A0A1F0TL42-F1
#
_cell.length_a   1.000
_cell.length_b   1.000
_cell.length_c   1.000
_cell.angle_alpha   90.00
_cell.angle_beta   90.00
_cell.angle_gamma   90.00
#
_symmetry.space_group_name_H-M   'P 1'
#
loop_
_entity.id
_entity.type
_entity.pdbx_description
1 polymer ?
#
loop_
_entity_poly.entity_id
_entity_poly.type
_entity_poly.pdbx_seq_one_letter_code
_entity_poly.pdbx_strand_id
1 'polypeptide(L)'
;MKQYIYPIIRGEKQVGHGFLANDYFITAVHILRENDNAYVIIDGEKVEFDKVVPVYVGRGRDNDPNFIDLAFFKFNNIKGGFSILDYTPEKEDVLESYCLHKKEGNNDNEEYEIDIESAYALGEVEGNYFHCKCYRHEGSSGSPLIKDKHVIGIMHGGEVVKELIKQKSLSEEEKQVFNLKDEDIICSFLKINAVMTLIDNAKAT
;
A
#
# COMPACT_ATOMS: atom_id res chain seq x y z
N MET A 1 -14.82 -7.14 14.84
CA MET A 1 -13.36 -7.01 14.62
C MET A 1 -13.11 -5.54 14.30
N LYS A 2 -12.10 -4.88 14.90
CA LYS A 2 -11.82 -3.47 14.58
C LYS A 2 -11.16 -3.41 13.20
N GLN A 3 -11.73 -2.65 12.28
CA GLN A 3 -11.21 -2.47 10.93
C GLN A 3 -10.03 -1.49 10.99
N TYR A 4 -8.92 -1.83 10.31
CA TYR A 4 -7.71 -0.97 10.29
C TYR A 4 -7.30 -0.58 8.87
N ILE A 5 -8.02 -1.05 7.86
CA ILE A 5 -7.81 -0.77 6.46
C ILE A 5 -9.10 -0.19 5.95
N TYR A 6 -9.03 0.88 5.18
CA TYR A 6 -10.18 1.64 4.74
C TYR A 6 -10.06 1.90 3.25
N PRO A 7 -11.18 1.80 2.52
CA PRO A 7 -11.21 2.17 1.12
C PRO A 7 -11.18 3.70 1.04
N ILE A 8 -10.46 4.22 0.05
CA ILE A 8 -10.50 5.62 -0.31
C ILE A 8 -11.49 5.77 -1.45
N ILE A 9 -12.46 6.66 -1.26
CA ILE A 9 -13.61 6.81 -2.15
C ILE A 9 -13.55 8.14 -2.87
N ARG A 10 -13.90 8.14 -4.15
CA ARG A 10 -14.18 9.33 -4.94
C ARG A 10 -15.52 9.17 -5.65
N GLY A 11 -16.49 10.00 -5.29
CA GLY A 11 -17.88 9.82 -5.73
C GLY A 11 -18.40 8.47 -5.22
N GLU A 12 -18.61 7.52 -6.14
CA GLU A 12 -19.09 6.16 -5.83
C GLU A 12 -18.03 5.07 -6.06
N LYS A 13 -16.80 5.47 -6.41
CA LYS A 13 -15.72 4.54 -6.78
C LYS A 13 -14.67 4.45 -5.67
N GLN A 14 -14.26 3.24 -5.35
CA GLN A 14 -13.01 2.98 -4.64
C GLN A 14 -11.84 3.30 -5.59
N VAL A 15 -10.92 4.15 -5.14
CA VAL A 15 -9.76 4.60 -5.92
C VAL A 15 -8.42 4.15 -5.31
N GLY A 16 -8.49 3.50 -4.15
CA GLY A 16 -7.35 2.92 -3.46
C GLY A 16 -7.68 2.63 -2.01
N HIS A 17 -6.64 2.46 -1.20
CA HIS A 17 -6.74 2.15 0.21
C HIS A 17 -5.87 3.06 1.06
N GLY A 18 -6.22 3.12 2.33
CA GLY A 18 -5.27 3.50 3.38
C GLY A 18 -5.51 2.67 4.63
N PHE A 19 -4.61 2.79 5.59
CA PHE A 19 -4.68 1.98 6.80
C PHE A 19 -4.18 2.76 8.01
N LEU A 20 -4.61 2.29 9.18
CA LEU A 20 -4.15 2.79 10.47
C LEU A 20 -2.93 1.99 10.92
N ALA A 21 -1.82 2.69 11.14
CA ALA A 21 -0.64 2.13 11.77
C ALA A 21 -0.02 3.12 12.75
N ASN A 22 0.33 2.64 13.94
CA ASN A 22 0.67 3.45 15.11
C ASN A 22 -0.46 4.47 15.39
N ASP A 23 -0.23 5.75 15.15
CA ASP A 23 -1.17 6.86 15.31
C ASP A 23 -1.45 7.60 14.00
N TYR A 24 -1.19 6.96 12.87
CA TYR A 24 -1.32 7.55 11.54
C TYR A 24 -2.31 6.81 10.68
N PHE A 25 -3.04 7.56 9.87
CA PHE A 25 -3.63 7.05 8.65
C PHE A 25 -2.63 7.23 7.51
N ILE A 26 -2.34 6.15 6.80
CA ILE A 26 -1.28 6.09 5.80
C ILE A 26 -1.88 5.63 4.47
N THR A 27 -1.50 6.29 3.38
CA THR A 27 -1.92 5.95 2.01
C THR A 27 -0.86 6.37 1.00
N ALA A 28 -1.05 6.05 -0.28
CA ALA A 28 -0.19 6.47 -1.37
C ALA A 28 -0.52 7.91 -1.84
N VAL A 29 0.49 8.68 -2.23
CA VAL A 29 0.31 10.09 -2.67
C VAL A 29 -0.38 10.15 -4.02
N HIS A 30 -0.09 9.23 -4.94
CA HIS A 30 -0.71 9.23 -6.28
C HIS A 30 -2.24 9.16 -6.19
N ILE A 31 -2.78 8.40 -5.23
CA ILE A 31 -4.23 8.33 -4.98
C ILE A 31 -4.79 9.73 -4.74
N LEU A 32 -4.15 10.52 -3.87
CA LEU A 32 -4.59 11.88 -3.53
C LEU A 32 -4.43 12.85 -4.70
N ARG A 33 -3.36 12.71 -5.48
CA ARG A 33 -3.02 13.59 -6.61
C ARG A 33 -3.96 13.38 -7.81
N GLU A 34 -4.39 12.15 -8.03
CA GLU A 34 -5.18 11.78 -9.21
C GLU A 34 -6.70 11.81 -8.94
N ASN A 35 -7.09 11.90 -7.66
CA ASN A 35 -8.48 11.80 -7.24
C ASN A 35 -8.89 12.98 -6.37
N ASP A 36 -9.16 14.12 -7.01
CA ASP A 36 -9.74 15.29 -6.35
C ASP A 36 -11.02 14.93 -5.58
N ASN A 37 -11.18 15.53 -4.40
CA ASN A 37 -12.29 15.30 -3.47
C ASN A 37 -12.42 13.85 -2.98
N ALA A 38 -11.33 13.08 -3.03
CA ALA A 38 -11.27 11.78 -2.38
C ALA A 38 -11.45 11.92 -0.87
N TYR A 39 -12.09 10.92 -0.27
CA TYR A 39 -12.34 10.86 1.16
C TYR A 39 -12.20 9.44 1.70
N VAL A 40 -12.11 9.34 3.01
CA VAL A 40 -12.17 8.07 3.75
C VAL A 40 -13.19 8.21 4.87
N ILE A 41 -13.90 7.12 5.19
CA ILE A 41 -14.79 7.05 6.35
C ILE A 41 -14.14 6.15 7.39
N ILE A 42 -13.73 6.73 8.53
CA ILE A 42 -13.06 6.02 9.62
C ILE A 42 -13.96 6.10 10.85
N ASP A 43 -14.37 4.93 11.38
CA ASP A 43 -15.26 4.83 12.54
C ASP A 43 -16.54 5.71 12.43
N GLY A 44 -17.04 5.88 11.20
CA GLY A 44 -18.22 6.69 10.86
C GLY A 44 -17.94 8.18 10.60
N GLU A 45 -16.71 8.65 10.80
CA GLU A 45 -16.30 10.01 10.51
C GLU A 45 -15.76 10.12 9.07
N LYS A 46 -16.35 11.00 8.27
CA LYS A 46 -15.87 11.30 6.91
C LYS A 46 -14.71 12.30 6.98
N VAL A 47 -13.56 11.91 6.47
CA VAL A 47 -12.38 12.76 6.29
C VAL A 47 -12.17 13.01 4.80
N GLU A 48 -12.31 14.26 4.38
CA GLU A 48 -12.04 14.69 3.00
C GLU A 48 -10.59 15.18 2.92
N PHE A 49 -9.79 14.59 2.02
CA PHE A 49 -8.34 14.80 2.00
C PHE A 49 -7.93 16.21 1.58
N ASP A 50 -8.80 16.94 0.87
CA ASP A 50 -8.60 18.35 0.49
C ASP A 50 -8.80 19.32 1.68
N LYS A 51 -9.41 18.84 2.78
CA LYS A 51 -9.70 19.64 3.98
C LYS A 51 -8.77 19.36 5.15
N VAL A 52 -7.85 18.42 5.00
CA VAL A 52 -6.89 18.05 6.04
C VAL A 52 -5.46 18.20 5.54
N VAL A 53 -4.57 18.63 6.43
CA VAL A 53 -3.15 18.77 6.12
C VAL A 53 -2.43 17.50 6.58
N PRO A 54 -1.81 16.73 5.66
CA PRO A 54 -0.97 15.59 6.02
C PRO A 54 0.26 16.07 6.82
N VAL A 55 0.67 15.26 7.79
CA VAL A 55 1.91 15.51 8.55
C VAL A 55 3.16 15.23 7.70
N TYR A 56 3.01 14.39 6.67
CA TYR A 56 4.03 14.12 5.68
C TYR A 56 3.37 13.81 4.33
N VAL A 57 3.96 14.34 3.27
CA VAL A 57 3.66 13.96 1.88
C VAL A 57 5.00 13.82 1.21
N GLY A 58 5.27 12.64 0.67
CA GLY A 58 6.48 12.45 -0.09
C GLY A 58 6.45 13.30 -1.36
N ARG A 59 7.61 13.85 -1.70
CA ARG A 59 7.78 14.75 -2.84
C ARG A 59 8.75 14.08 -3.81
N GLY A 60 8.36 14.03 -5.08
CA GLY A 60 9.17 13.41 -6.13
C GLY A 60 8.35 13.22 -7.40
N ARG A 61 8.91 12.48 -8.34
CA ARG A 61 8.23 12.06 -9.58
C ARG A 61 8.06 10.55 -9.53
N ASP A 62 6.99 10.05 -10.12
CA ASP A 62 6.61 8.62 -10.04
C ASP A 62 7.69 7.68 -10.60
N ASN A 63 8.57 8.17 -11.48
CA ASN A 63 9.64 7.38 -12.10
C ASN A 63 10.98 7.45 -11.34
N ASP A 64 11.05 8.13 -10.20
CA ASP A 64 12.25 8.13 -9.37
C ASP A 64 12.17 6.95 -8.38
N PRO A 65 13.10 5.97 -8.41
CA PRO A 65 13.08 4.82 -7.50
C PRO A 65 13.29 5.21 -6.02
N ASN A 66 13.70 6.46 -5.77
CA ASN A 66 13.79 7.03 -4.42
C ASN A 66 12.56 7.85 -4.04
N PHE A 67 11.60 8.03 -4.96
CA PHE A 67 10.34 8.69 -4.63
C PHE A 67 9.63 7.89 -3.56
N ILE A 68 9.18 8.63 -2.54
CA ILE A 68 8.42 8.08 -1.46
C ILE A 68 6.96 8.42 -1.74
N ASP A 69 6.25 7.52 -2.40
CA ASP A 69 4.82 7.65 -2.67
C ASP A 69 3.98 7.37 -1.41
N LEU A 70 4.18 8.14 -0.34
CA LEU A 70 3.48 8.03 0.94
C LEU A 70 2.93 9.37 1.44
N ALA A 71 1.70 9.33 1.94
CA ALA A 71 1.08 10.38 2.73
C ALA A 71 0.74 9.86 4.13
N PHE A 72 1.06 10.64 5.15
CA PHE A 72 0.73 10.35 6.55
C PHE A 72 -0.20 11.44 7.06
N PHE A 73 -1.30 11.02 7.68
CA PHE A 73 -2.26 11.89 8.34
C PHE A 73 -2.34 11.54 9.82
N LYS A 74 -2.44 12.55 10.67
CA LYS A 74 -2.65 12.36 12.10
C LYS A 74 -4.03 12.89 12.46
N PHE A 75 -4.88 12.02 13.01
CA PHE A 75 -6.22 12.38 13.44
C PHE A 75 -6.33 12.30 14.96
N ASN A 76 -6.89 13.33 15.60
CA ASN A 76 -6.89 13.46 17.07
C ASN A 76 -7.73 12.38 17.79
N ASN A 77 -8.74 11.83 17.11
CA ASN A 77 -9.73 10.92 17.69
C ASN A 77 -9.58 9.46 17.26
N ILE A 78 -8.60 9.16 16.40
CA ILE A 78 -8.41 7.82 15.87
C ILE A 78 -7.18 7.20 16.53
N LYS A 79 -7.42 6.16 17.35
CA LYS A 79 -6.37 5.41 18.05
C LYS A 79 -6.38 3.95 17.64
N GLY A 80 -5.19 3.43 17.40
CA GLY A 80 -4.95 2.01 17.18
C GLY A 80 -5.02 1.59 15.71
N GLY A 81 -4.26 0.56 15.42
CA GLY A 81 -3.99 0.04 14.10
C GLY A 81 -2.97 -1.09 14.19
N PHE A 82 -2.32 -1.36 13.07
CA PHE A 82 -1.07 -2.10 13.08
C PHE A 82 0.04 -1.29 13.75
N SER A 83 1.18 -1.91 14.00
CA SER A 83 2.41 -1.13 14.27
C SER A 83 3.34 -1.19 13.07
N ILE A 84 4.22 -0.21 12.93
CA ILE A 84 5.21 -0.21 11.86
C ILE A 84 6.45 -0.98 12.31
N LEU A 85 6.97 -1.84 11.44
CA LEU A 85 8.22 -2.55 11.65
C LEU A 85 9.24 -2.14 10.58
N ASP A 86 10.44 -1.78 11.03
CA ASP A 86 11.59 -1.63 10.14
C ASP A 86 12.10 -3.01 9.76
N TYR A 87 11.67 -3.48 8.58
CA TYR A 87 12.05 -4.78 8.06
C TYR A 87 12.10 -4.75 6.54
N THR A 88 13.17 -5.31 5.98
CA THR A 88 13.28 -5.58 4.55
C THR A 88 13.11 -7.09 4.35
N PRO A 89 12.09 -7.54 3.61
CA PRO A 89 11.89 -8.96 3.37
C PRO A 89 13.06 -9.64 2.66
N GLU A 90 13.38 -10.85 3.12
CA GLU A 90 14.33 -11.74 2.47
C GLU A 90 13.61 -12.66 1.49
N LYS A 91 14.36 -13.26 0.55
CA LYS A 91 13.79 -14.25 -0.36
C LYS A 91 13.16 -15.38 0.47
N GLU A 92 11.99 -15.85 0.03
CA GLU A 92 11.20 -16.92 0.67
C GLU A 92 10.37 -16.49 1.90
N ASP A 93 10.48 -15.23 2.36
CA ASP A 93 9.51 -14.71 3.32
C ASP A 93 8.09 -14.82 2.78
N VAL A 94 7.18 -15.28 3.63
CA VAL A 94 5.74 -15.31 3.36
C VAL A 94 5.08 -14.24 4.23
N LEU A 95 4.48 -13.27 3.56
CA LEU A 95 3.89 -12.08 4.15
C LEU A 95 2.39 -12.07 3.83
N GLU A 96 1.63 -11.23 4.54
CA GLU A 96 0.20 -11.07 4.30
C GLU A 96 -0.04 -9.73 3.61
N SER A 97 -0.46 -9.74 2.36
CA SER A 97 -0.98 -8.54 1.73
C SER A 97 -2.45 -8.44 2.10
N TYR A 98 -2.91 -7.30 2.60
CA TYR A 98 -4.32 -7.09 2.89
C TYR A 98 -4.90 -6.13 1.88
N CYS A 99 -6.08 -6.40 1.35
CA CYS A 99 -6.82 -5.53 0.45
C CYS A 99 -8.29 -5.45 0.88
N LEU A 100 -9.00 -4.41 0.44
CA LEU A 100 -10.47 -4.39 0.50
C LEU A 100 -11.06 -4.43 -0.90
N HIS A 101 -12.11 -5.23 -1.04
CA HIS A 101 -12.97 -5.21 -2.21
C HIS A 101 -14.43 -4.99 -1.79
N LYS A 102 -15.21 -4.38 -2.68
CA LYS A 102 -16.64 -4.17 -2.47
C LYS A 102 -17.38 -5.51 -2.56
N LYS A 103 -18.26 -5.82 -1.61
CA LYS A 103 -19.11 -7.02 -1.70
C LYS A 103 -20.00 -6.96 -2.93
N GLU A 104 -20.03 -8.05 -3.69
CA GLU A 104 -20.98 -8.20 -4.80
C GLU A 104 -22.43 -8.28 -4.29
N GLY A 105 -23.36 -7.66 -5.02
CA GLY A 105 -24.81 -7.81 -4.79
C GLY A 105 -25.47 -6.82 -3.82
N ASN A 106 -24.72 -5.90 -3.21
CA ASN A 106 -25.28 -4.84 -2.37
C ASN A 106 -25.17 -3.48 -3.07
N ASN A 107 -26.26 -3.03 -3.69
CA ASN A 107 -26.31 -1.72 -4.37
C ASN A 107 -26.53 -0.54 -3.41
N ASP A 108 -27.01 -0.81 -2.20
CA ASP A 108 -27.46 0.25 -1.27
C ASP A 108 -26.54 0.46 -0.05
N ASN A 109 -25.62 -0.46 0.24
CA ASN A 109 -24.66 -0.33 1.34
C ASN A 109 -23.22 -0.53 0.84
N GLU A 110 -22.34 0.44 1.13
CA GLU A 110 -20.89 0.40 0.91
C GLU A 110 -20.20 -0.63 1.82
N GLU A 111 -20.59 -1.91 1.74
CA GLU A 111 -19.94 -2.98 2.49
C GLU A 111 -18.70 -3.48 1.76
N TYR A 112 -17.57 -3.45 2.47
CA TYR A 112 -16.28 -3.96 2.00
C TYR A 112 -15.90 -5.23 2.76
N GLU A 113 -15.28 -6.18 2.06
CA GLU A 113 -14.66 -7.37 2.63
C GLU A 113 -13.14 -7.26 2.59
N ILE A 114 -12.50 -7.77 3.64
CA ILE A 114 -11.05 -7.90 3.70
C ILE A 114 -10.66 -9.14 2.91
N ASP A 115 -9.84 -8.93 1.89
CA ASP A 115 -9.11 -9.96 1.17
C ASP A 115 -7.68 -10.03 1.70
N ILE A 116 -7.22 -11.23 2.06
CA ILE A 116 -5.86 -11.47 2.57
C ILE A 116 -5.22 -12.51 1.67
N GLU A 117 -4.14 -12.11 0.99
CA GLU A 117 -3.37 -13.00 0.13
C GLU A 117 -1.95 -13.16 0.66
N SER A 118 -1.39 -14.33 0.41
CA SER A 118 0.03 -14.56 0.66
C SER A 118 0.87 -13.82 -0.36
N ALA A 119 1.82 -13.03 0.13
CA ALA A 119 2.83 -12.35 -0.67
C ALA A 119 4.19 -13.01 -0.42
N TYR A 120 4.75 -13.60 -1.47
CA TYR A 120 6.02 -14.32 -1.40
C TYR A 120 7.15 -13.39 -1.81
N ALA A 121 8.02 -13.01 -0.87
CA ALA A 121 9.10 -12.08 -1.13
C ALA A 121 10.15 -12.66 -2.08
N LEU A 122 10.56 -11.86 -3.05
CA LEU A 122 11.61 -12.22 -4.00
C LEU A 122 13.01 -11.89 -3.47
N GLY A 123 13.09 -11.08 -2.41
CA GLY A 123 14.34 -10.60 -1.80
C GLY A 123 15.02 -9.47 -2.60
N GLU A 124 14.44 -9.06 -3.72
CA GLU A 124 14.93 -7.94 -4.53
C GLU A 124 14.47 -6.59 -3.97
N VAL A 125 15.39 -5.63 -3.99
CA VAL A 125 15.17 -4.26 -3.52
C VAL A 125 15.62 -3.29 -4.60
N GLU A 126 14.71 -2.43 -5.05
CA GLU A 126 14.99 -1.31 -5.94
C GLU A 126 14.73 0.00 -5.20
N GLY A 127 15.78 0.69 -4.75
CA GLY A 127 15.64 1.91 -3.95
C GLY A 127 14.86 1.66 -2.67
N ASN A 128 13.69 2.31 -2.53
CA ASN A 128 12.80 2.13 -1.38
C ASN A 128 11.75 1.02 -1.57
N TYR A 129 11.80 0.28 -2.67
CA TYR A 129 10.81 -0.74 -3.01
C TYR A 129 11.36 -2.14 -2.82
N PHE A 130 10.47 -3.09 -2.54
CA PHE A 130 10.77 -4.50 -2.58
C PHE A 130 9.64 -5.25 -3.28
N HIS A 131 9.95 -6.41 -3.85
CA HIS A 131 9.04 -7.13 -4.72
C HIS A 131 8.56 -8.44 -4.11
N CYS A 132 7.28 -8.73 -4.30
CA CYS A 132 6.68 -10.00 -3.90
C CYS A 132 5.85 -10.56 -5.05
N LYS A 133 5.84 -11.88 -5.19
CA LYS A 133 4.79 -12.56 -5.96
C LYS A 133 3.50 -12.53 -5.13
N CYS A 134 2.47 -11.86 -5.62
CA CYS A 134 1.18 -11.73 -4.95
C CYS A 134 0.10 -11.42 -5.98
N TYR A 135 -1.13 -11.91 -5.78
CA TYR A 135 -2.26 -11.56 -6.64
C TYR A 135 -3.00 -10.34 -6.08
N ARG A 136 -2.99 -9.22 -6.81
CA ARG A 136 -3.71 -8.00 -6.44
C ARG A 136 -4.44 -7.42 -7.64
N HIS A 137 -5.64 -6.91 -7.41
CA HIS A 137 -6.46 -6.28 -8.45
C HIS A 137 -6.15 -4.79 -8.56
N GLU A 138 -6.51 -4.18 -9.69
CA GLU A 138 -6.48 -2.73 -9.85
C GLU A 138 -7.28 -2.05 -8.74
N GLY A 139 -6.76 -0.95 -8.19
CA GLY A 139 -7.34 -0.29 -7.02
C GLY A 139 -6.91 -0.86 -5.66
N SER A 140 -5.95 -1.80 -5.64
CA SER A 140 -5.25 -2.25 -4.42
C SER A 140 -4.14 -1.29 -3.95
N SER A 141 -3.89 -0.20 -4.66
CA SER A 141 -2.88 0.80 -4.29
C SER A 141 -3.14 1.34 -2.89
N GLY A 142 -2.07 1.54 -2.11
CA GLY A 142 -2.18 2.03 -0.75
C GLY A 142 -2.48 0.96 0.30
N SER A 143 -2.66 -0.30 -0.12
CA SER A 143 -2.98 -1.42 0.77
C SER A 143 -1.73 -1.93 1.52
N PRO A 144 -1.85 -2.33 2.80
CA PRO A 144 -0.67 -2.67 3.60
C PRO A 144 -0.15 -4.08 3.34
N LEU A 145 1.16 -4.23 3.49
CA LEU A 145 1.84 -5.51 3.61
C LEU A 145 2.24 -5.77 5.06
N ILE A 146 1.82 -6.92 5.58
CA ILE A 146 1.88 -7.25 6.99
C ILE A 146 2.84 -8.42 7.24
N LYS A 147 3.66 -8.27 8.28
CA LYS A 147 4.47 -9.32 8.91
C LYS A 147 4.17 -9.36 10.40
N ASP A 148 3.66 -10.47 10.91
CA ASP A 148 3.41 -10.67 12.35
C ASP A 148 2.58 -9.53 13.00
N LYS A 149 1.55 -9.03 12.31
CA LYS A 149 0.72 -7.86 12.70
C LYS A 149 1.43 -6.50 12.66
N HIS A 150 2.59 -6.42 12.01
CA HIS A 150 3.29 -5.19 11.73
C HIS A 150 3.22 -4.83 10.25
N VAL A 151 2.98 -3.57 9.93
CA VAL A 151 3.11 -3.05 8.56
C VAL A 151 4.59 -2.84 8.26
N ILE A 152 5.03 -3.40 7.14
CA ILE A 152 6.40 -3.25 6.63
C ILE A 152 6.45 -2.52 5.29
N GLY A 153 5.34 -2.51 4.54
CA GLY A 153 5.26 -1.81 3.27
C GLY A 153 3.84 -1.49 2.84
N ILE A 154 3.74 -0.72 1.76
CA ILE A 154 2.48 -0.31 1.14
C ILE A 154 2.49 -0.71 -0.34
N MET A 155 1.37 -1.24 -0.84
CA MET A 155 1.21 -1.61 -2.24
C MET A 155 1.30 -0.37 -3.12
N HIS A 156 2.23 -0.37 -4.07
CA HIS A 156 2.43 0.73 -5.01
C HIS A 156 1.99 0.35 -6.43
N GLY A 157 2.33 -0.85 -6.89
CA GLY A 157 1.98 -1.31 -8.24
C GLY A 157 2.20 -2.80 -8.42
N GLY A 158 1.75 -3.35 -9.54
CA GLY A 158 1.99 -4.73 -9.90
C GLY A 158 1.88 -4.95 -11.40
N GLU A 159 2.62 -5.93 -11.90
CA GLU A 159 2.68 -6.24 -13.32
C GLU A 159 2.79 -7.75 -13.52
N VAL A 160 2.22 -8.23 -14.63
CA VAL A 160 2.24 -9.66 -14.97
C VAL A 160 3.63 -10.03 -15.51
N VAL A 161 4.18 -11.17 -15.08
CA VAL A 161 5.54 -11.63 -15.44
C VAL A 161 5.78 -11.64 -16.95
N LYS A 162 4.82 -12.13 -17.75
CA LYS A 162 4.96 -12.14 -19.22
C LYS A 162 5.15 -10.73 -19.81
N GLU A 163 4.51 -9.72 -19.23
CA GLU A 163 4.62 -8.34 -19.70
C GLU A 163 5.95 -7.74 -19.24
N LEU A 164 6.41 -8.04 -18.02
CA LEU A 164 7.75 -7.65 -17.56
C LEU A 164 8.86 -8.19 -18.46
N ILE A 165 8.74 -9.45 -18.91
CA ILE A 165 9.70 -10.06 -19.85
C ILE A 165 9.67 -9.36 -21.20
N LYS A 166 8.48 -9.11 -21.74
CA LYS A 166 8.30 -8.38 -23.01
C LYS A 166 8.85 -6.95 -22.94
N GLN A 167 8.76 -6.30 -21.78
CA GLN A 167 9.31 -4.98 -21.50
C GLN A 167 10.82 -5.01 -21.20
N LYS A 168 11.41 -6.20 -21.01
CA LYS A 168 12.80 -6.42 -20.58
C LYS A 168 13.10 -5.88 -19.18
N SER A 169 12.08 -5.77 -18.33
CA SER A 169 12.20 -5.43 -16.91
C SER A 169 12.42 -6.67 -16.02
N LEU A 170 12.25 -7.87 -16.59
CA LEU A 170 12.59 -9.16 -15.99
C LEU A 170 13.15 -10.06 -17.11
N SER A 171 14.20 -10.81 -16.83
CA SER A 171 14.77 -11.79 -17.75
C SER A 171 14.16 -13.19 -17.58
N GLU A 172 14.26 -14.04 -18.60
CA GLU A 172 13.89 -15.47 -18.51
C GLU A 172 14.75 -16.22 -17.47
N GLU A 173 15.98 -15.76 -17.22
CA GLU A 173 16.88 -16.31 -16.21
C GLU A 173 16.38 -15.98 -14.80
N GLU A 174 16.02 -14.72 -14.54
CA GLU A 174 15.43 -14.29 -13.26
C GLU A 174 14.09 -15.00 -13.00
N LYS A 175 13.23 -15.13 -14.01
CA LYS A 175 11.98 -15.93 -13.93
C LYS A 175 12.25 -17.35 -13.43
N GLN A 176 13.30 -18.02 -13.92
CA GLN A 176 13.68 -19.36 -13.46
C GLN A 176 14.22 -19.35 -12.03
N VAL A 177 15.09 -18.39 -11.69
CA VAL A 177 15.68 -18.24 -10.34
C VAL A 177 14.61 -18.01 -9.26
N PHE A 178 13.53 -17.32 -9.61
CA PHE A 178 12.40 -17.03 -8.73
C PHE A 178 11.24 -18.02 -8.85
N ASN A 179 11.36 -19.04 -9.70
CA ASN A 179 10.32 -20.04 -9.95
C ASN A 179 8.95 -19.39 -10.28
N LEU A 180 8.98 -18.42 -11.19
CA LEU A 180 7.82 -17.65 -11.63
C LEU A 180 7.20 -18.25 -12.90
N LYS A 181 5.88 -18.10 -13.02
CA LYS A 181 5.11 -18.42 -14.23
C LYS A 181 4.73 -17.14 -14.97
N ASP A 182 4.38 -17.27 -16.24
CA ASP A 182 4.00 -16.12 -17.09
C ASP A 182 2.76 -15.38 -16.61
N GLU A 183 1.84 -16.10 -15.96
CA GLU A 183 0.62 -15.57 -15.36
C GLU A 183 0.79 -15.02 -13.94
N ASP A 184 1.95 -15.23 -13.31
CA ASP A 184 2.20 -14.69 -11.98
C ASP A 184 2.26 -13.15 -12.05
N ILE A 185 1.88 -12.51 -10.94
CA ILE A 185 1.95 -11.06 -10.76
C ILE A 185 3.07 -10.76 -9.77
N ILE A 186 3.96 -9.85 -10.15
CA ILE A 186 4.95 -9.27 -9.25
C ILE A 186 4.39 -7.94 -8.76
N CYS A 187 4.19 -7.83 -7.46
CA CYS A 187 3.77 -6.60 -6.79
C CYS A 187 4.97 -5.90 -6.17
N SER A 188 5.03 -4.59 -6.34
CA SER A 188 6.02 -3.69 -5.75
C SER A 188 5.43 -3.01 -4.52
N PHE A 189 6.15 -3.10 -3.41
CA PHE A 189 5.78 -2.50 -2.15
C PHE A 189 6.83 -1.46 -1.72
N LEU A 190 6.37 -0.27 -1.36
CA LEU A 190 7.23 0.79 -0.82
C LEU A 190 7.46 0.56 0.68
N LYS A 191 8.72 0.62 1.11
CA LYS A 191 9.13 0.51 2.52
C LYS A 191 8.56 1.66 3.34
N ILE A 192 7.77 1.33 4.36
CA ILE A 192 7.07 2.34 5.16
C ILE A 192 7.98 3.06 6.17
N ASN A 193 9.01 2.37 6.65
CA ASN A 193 9.98 2.89 7.62
C ASN A 193 10.91 3.97 7.02
N ALA A 194 11.05 4.04 5.69
CA ALA A 194 11.84 5.05 5.00
C ALA A 194 11.42 6.49 5.39
N VAL A 195 10.16 6.67 5.82
CA VAL A 195 9.58 7.96 6.20
C VAL A 195 9.59 8.22 7.71
N MET A 196 9.55 7.17 8.54
CA MET A 196 9.39 7.34 9.98
C MET A 196 10.56 8.14 10.58
N THR A 197 11.79 7.86 10.13
CA THR A 197 12.98 8.61 10.52
C THR A 197 12.89 10.10 10.14
N LEU A 198 12.27 10.42 9.00
CA LEU A 198 12.08 11.81 8.56
C LEU A 198 11.04 12.54 9.42
N ILE A 199 9.93 11.87 9.72
CA ILE A 199 8.87 12.42 10.57
C ILE A 199 9.38 12.66 12.00
N ASP A 200 10.15 11.74 12.56
CA ASP A 200 10.64 11.88 13.93
C ASP A 200 11.72 12.96 14.05
N ASN A 201 12.59 13.11 13.04
CA ASN A 201 13.54 14.22 12.98
C ASN A 201 12.85 15.59 12.86
N ALA A 202 11.74 15.69 12.13
CA ALA A 202 10.98 16.93 11.98
C ALA A 202 10.24 17.36 13.26
N LYS A 203 9.99 16.45 14.21
CA LYS A 203 9.40 16.76 15.52
C LYS A 203 10.44 17.22 16.55
N ALA A 204 11.72 16.94 16.31
CA ALA A 204 12.82 17.28 17.23
C ALA A 204 13.38 18.70 17.01
N THR A 205 12.88 19.41 16.00
CA THR A 205 13.20 20.81 15.66
C THR A 205 12.04 21.74 15.99
#